data_AF-A0A968WFX2-F1
#
_entry.id   AF-A0A968WFX2-F1
#
_cell.length_a   1.000
_cell.length_b   1.000
_cell.length_c   1.000
_cell.angle_alpha   90.00
_cell.angle_beta   90.00
_cell.angle_gamma   90.00
#
_symmetry.space_group_name_H-M   'P 1'
#
loop_
_entity.id
_entity.type
_entity.pdbx_description
1 polymer ?
#
loop_
_entity_poly.entity_id
_entity_poly.type
_entity_poly.pdbx_seq_one_letter_code
_entity_poly.pdbx_strand_id
1 'polypeptide(L)'
;MRQLKISKQITNRESQSLDKYLQEIGKVDLLTPEEEVILAQKIRDGDQLSLERLTKANLRFVVSVAKQYQNQGLSLGDLINEGNLGLIKAA
;
A
#
# COMPACT_ATOMS: atom_id res chain seq x y z
N MET A 1 18.85 5.76 45.48
CA MET A 1 18.29 4.91 44.40
C MET A 1 18.06 5.80 43.19
N ARG A 2 18.74 5.57 42.06
CA ARG A 2 18.61 6.44 40.87
C ARG A 2 17.29 6.13 40.18
N GLN A 3 16.48 7.16 39.98
CA GLN A 3 15.18 7.08 39.31
C GLN A 3 15.41 6.82 37.82
N LEU A 4 15.01 5.66 37.33
CA LEU A 4 14.99 5.36 35.90
C LEU A 4 13.88 6.20 35.26
N LYS A 5 14.26 7.33 34.65
CA LYS A 5 13.36 8.07 33.75
C LYS A 5 13.20 7.23 32.49
N ILE A 6 12.13 6.43 32.44
CA ILE A 6 11.69 5.81 31.19
C ILE A 6 11.14 6.95 30.33
N SER A 7 11.99 7.60 29.55
CA SER A 7 11.51 8.39 28.43
C SER A 7 10.85 7.39 27.48
N LYS A 8 9.56 7.61 27.17
CA LYS A 8 8.94 6.95 26.02
C LYS A 8 9.69 7.44 24.78
N GLN A 9 10.80 6.78 24.45
CA GLN A 9 11.29 6.78 23.09
C GLN A 9 10.19 6.06 22.31
N ILE A 10 9.22 6.81 21.81
CA ILE A 10 8.35 6.36 20.72
C ILE A 10 9.32 6.12 19.58
N THR A 11 9.87 4.91 19.51
CA THR A 11 10.74 4.52 18.42
C THR A 11 9.92 4.73 17.16
N ASN A 12 10.49 5.42 16.18
CA ASN A 12 9.87 5.85 14.92
C ASN A 12 9.52 4.66 13.98
N ARG A 13 8.94 3.59 14.55
CA ARG A 13 8.70 2.27 13.95
C ARG A 13 7.63 2.34 12.87
N GLU A 14 6.62 3.18 13.04
CA GLU A 14 5.60 3.41 12.00
C GLU A 14 6.24 3.93 10.73
N SER A 15 7.10 4.96 10.85
CA SER A 15 7.87 5.50 9.73
C SER A 15 8.75 4.42 9.09
N GLN A 16 9.48 3.62 9.88
CA GLN A 16 10.32 2.55 9.33
C GLN A 16 9.51 1.47 8.58
N SER A 17 8.33 1.10 9.09
CA SER A 17 7.45 0.12 8.45
C SER A 17 6.85 0.65 7.15
N LEU A 18 6.47 1.93 7.13
CA LEU A 18 5.95 2.61 5.95
C LEU A 18 7.05 2.77 4.89
N ASP A 19 8.25 3.16 5.28
CA ASP A 19 9.40 3.28 4.37
C ASP A 19 9.71 1.94 3.68
N LYS A 20 9.71 0.85 4.46
CA LYS A 20 9.88 -0.50 3.90
C LYS A 20 8.75 -0.86 2.93
N TYR A 21 7.51 -0.58 3.27
CA TYR A 21 6.37 -0.80 2.38
C TYR A 21 6.52 -0.04 1.06
N LEU A 22 6.86 1.26 1.13
CA LEU A 22 7.07 2.11 -0.05
C LEU A 22 8.21 1.59 -0.94
N GLN A 23 9.29 1.07 -0.34
CA GLN A 23 10.38 0.44 -1.09
C GLN A 23 9.93 -0.85 -1.79
N GLU A 24 9.17 -1.72 -1.11
CA GLU A 24 8.72 -2.98 -1.70
C GLU A 24 7.75 -2.77 -2.87
N ILE A 25 6.75 -1.88 -2.73
CA ILE A 25 5.82 -1.59 -3.84
C ILE A 25 6.52 -0.88 -5.00
N GLY A 26 7.61 -0.16 -4.74
CA GLY A 26 8.42 0.51 -5.76
C GLY A 26 9.18 -0.46 -6.66
N LYS A 27 9.42 -1.69 -6.21
CA LYS A 27 10.08 -2.76 -6.99
C LYS A 27 9.12 -3.49 -7.93
N VAL A 28 7.81 -3.28 -7.79
CA VAL A 28 6.81 -3.91 -8.66
C VAL A 28 6.77 -3.17 -9.99
N ASP A 29 6.95 -3.92 -11.07
CA ASP A 29 6.89 -3.39 -12.43
C ASP A 29 5.47 -2.87 -12.74
N LEU A 30 5.42 -1.80 -13.52
CA LEU A 30 4.17 -1.27 -14.03
C LEU A 30 3.63 -2.19 -15.12
N LEU A 31 2.31 -2.37 -15.15
CA LEU A 31 1.65 -3.11 -16.21
C LEU A 31 1.48 -2.24 -17.43
N THR A 32 1.60 -2.84 -18.62
CA THR A 32 1.12 -2.19 -19.84
C THR A 32 -0.40 -2.33 -19.96
N PRO A 33 -1.08 -1.46 -20.74
CA PRO A 33 -2.51 -1.57 -20.97
C PRO A 33 -2.93 -2.96 -21.51
N GLU A 34 -2.10 -3.58 -22.34
CA GLU A 34 -2.36 -4.92 -22.88
C GLU A 34 -2.28 -6.00 -21.78
N GLU A 35 -1.31 -5.89 -20.88
CA GLU A 35 -1.20 -6.81 -19.74
C GLU A 35 -2.39 -6.68 -18.79
N GLU A 36 -2.86 -5.46 -18.54
CA GLU A 36 -4.06 -5.22 -17.72
C GLU A 36 -5.29 -5.91 -18.30
N VAL A 37 -5.50 -5.84 -19.62
CA VAL A 37 -6.62 -6.51 -20.30
C VAL A 37 -6.52 -8.04 -20.14
N ILE A 38 -5.32 -8.60 -20.28
CA ILE A 38 -5.09 -10.04 -20.13
C ILE A 38 -5.36 -10.48 -18.68
N LEU A 39 -4.85 -9.74 -17.70
CA LEU A 39 -5.07 -10.03 -16.28
C LEU A 39 -6.55 -9.92 -15.92
N ALA A 40 -7.23 -8.87 -16.39
CA ALA A 40 -8.66 -8.68 -16.15
C ALA A 40 -9.52 -9.82 -16.72
N GLN A 41 -9.16 -10.37 -17.89
CA GLN A 41 -9.85 -11.55 -18.41
C GLN A 41 -9.65 -12.77 -17.51
N LYS A 42 -8.43 -13.05 -17.06
CA LYS A 42 -8.14 -14.18 -16.17
C LYS A 42 -8.79 -14.05 -14.80
N ILE A 43 -8.87 -12.82 -14.27
CA ILE A 43 -9.55 -12.53 -12.99
C ILE A 43 -11.03 -12.88 -13.09
N ARG A 44 -11.69 -12.57 -14.23
CA ARG A 44 -13.09 -12.98 -14.46
C ARG A 44 -13.27 -14.49 -14.42
N ASP A 45 -12.25 -15.24 -14.83
CA ASP A 45 -12.24 -16.71 -14.80
C ASP A 45 -11.83 -17.26 -13.42
N GLY A 46 -11.62 -16.39 -12.42
CA GLY A 46 -11.31 -16.76 -11.03
C GLY A 46 -9.81 -16.90 -10.73
N ASP A 47 -8.92 -16.41 -11.59
CA ASP A 47 -7.47 -16.50 -11.36
C ASP A 47 -6.99 -15.52 -10.27
N GLN A 48 -6.82 -16.05 -9.07
CA GLN A 48 -6.33 -15.32 -7.91
C GLN A 48 -4.91 -14.76 -8.09
N LEU A 49 -4.05 -15.42 -8.87
CA LEU A 49 -2.68 -14.94 -9.11
C LEU A 49 -2.69 -13.70 -10.02
N SER A 50 -3.60 -13.69 -11.00
CA SER A 50 -3.81 -12.50 -11.85
C SER A 50 -4.36 -11.34 -11.02
N LEU A 51 -5.28 -11.60 -10.09
CA LEU A 51 -5.82 -10.59 -9.16
C LEU A 51 -4.71 -10.00 -8.28
N GLU A 52 -3.85 -10.86 -7.72
CA GLU A 52 -2.72 -10.44 -6.90
C GLU A 52 -1.71 -9.61 -7.71
N ARG A 53 -1.39 -10.02 -8.95
CA ARG A 53 -0.48 -9.27 -9.83
C ARG A 53 -1.06 -7.90 -10.17
N LEU A 54 -2.32 -7.83 -10.58
CA LEU A 54 -3.00 -6.57 -10.91
C LEU A 54 -3.03 -5.63 -9.70
N THR A 55 -3.39 -6.16 -8.53
CA THR A 55 -3.44 -5.39 -7.28
C THR A 55 -2.05 -4.84 -6.92
N LYS A 56 -1.00 -5.68 -6.94
CA LYS A 56 0.36 -5.27 -6.58
C LYS A 56 0.91 -4.18 -7.48
N ALA A 57 0.69 -4.28 -8.80
CA ALA A 57 1.13 -3.26 -9.76
C ALA A 57 0.49 -1.89 -9.49
N ASN A 58 -0.74 -1.89 -8.94
CA ASN A 58 -1.51 -0.68 -8.67
C ASN A 58 -1.31 -0.11 -7.25
N LEU A 59 -0.52 -0.74 -6.38
CA LEU A 59 -0.27 -0.21 -5.02
C LEU A 59 0.40 1.19 -5.03
N ARG A 60 1.23 1.47 -6.04
CA ARG A 60 1.86 2.79 -6.22
C ARG A 60 0.83 3.89 -6.51
N PHE A 61 -0.25 3.54 -7.22
CA PHE A 61 -1.36 4.44 -7.49
C PHE A 61 -2.14 4.75 -6.20
N VAL A 62 -2.39 3.75 -5.35
CA VAL A 62 -3.01 4.00 -4.03
C VAL A 62 -2.22 5.02 -3.22
N VAL A 63 -0.88 4.90 -3.20
CA VAL A 63 -0.03 5.87 -2.49
C VAL A 63 -0.13 7.27 -3.11
N SER A 64 -0.20 7.40 -4.44
CA SER A 64 -0.30 8.71 -5.09
C SER A 64 -1.63 9.40 -4.80
N VAL A 65 -2.73 8.63 -4.67
CA VAL A 65 -4.03 9.14 -4.25
C VAL A 65 -4.03 9.47 -2.75
N ALA A 66 -3.57 8.56 -1.89
CA ALA A 66 -3.54 8.75 -0.44
C ALA A 66 -2.76 10.01 -0.01
N LYS A 67 -1.68 10.35 -0.72
CA LYS A 67 -0.91 11.59 -0.49
C LYS A 67 -1.76 12.86 -0.66
N GLN A 68 -2.78 12.85 -1.50
CA GLN A 68 -3.67 14.00 -1.72
C GLN A 68 -4.64 14.24 -0.55
N TYR A 69 -4.86 13.21 0.28
CA TYR A 69 -5.76 13.27 1.44
C TYR A 69 -5.02 13.45 2.77
N GLN A 70 -3.71 13.72 2.75
CA GLN A 70 -2.94 13.97 3.97
C GLN A 70 -3.42 15.22 4.71
N ASN A 71 -3.14 15.26 6.02
CA ASN A 71 -3.49 16.37 6.93
C ASN A 71 -5.00 16.55 7.20
N GLN A 72 -5.81 15.53 6.90
CA GLN A 72 -7.26 15.53 7.17
C GLN A 72 -7.64 14.73 8.42
N GLY A 73 -6.70 14.49 9.34
CA GLY A 73 -6.94 13.81 10.62
C GLY A 73 -6.60 12.31 10.64
N LEU A 74 -6.16 11.73 9.52
CA LEU A 74 -5.63 10.37 9.44
C LEU A 74 -4.14 10.36 9.11
N SER A 75 -3.43 9.33 9.55
CA SER A 75 -2.04 9.13 9.14
C SER A 75 -1.96 8.71 7.67
N LEU A 76 -0.81 8.93 7.02
CA LEU A 76 -0.60 8.44 5.65
C LEU A 76 -0.73 6.91 5.57
N GLY A 77 -0.28 6.18 6.59
CA GLY A 77 -0.42 4.72 6.66
C GLY A 77 -1.88 4.28 6.65
N ASP A 78 -2.75 4.96 7.41
CA ASP A 78 -4.18 4.65 7.46
C ASP A 78 -4.86 4.91 6.11
N LEU A 79 -4.55 6.06 5.48
CA LEU A 79 -5.08 6.39 4.16
C LEU A 79 -4.67 5.36 3.10
N ILE A 80 -3.42 4.89 3.16
CA ILE A 80 -2.93 3.82 2.27
C ILE A 80 -3.67 2.51 2.54
N ASN A 81 -3.87 2.14 3.80
CA ASN A 81 -4.56 0.89 4.15
C ASN A 81 -6.01 0.87 3.63
N GLU A 82 -6.75 1.96 3.82
CA GLU A 82 -8.12 2.10 3.30
C GLU A 82 -8.14 2.09 1.77
N GLY A 83 -7.19 2.79 1.13
CA GLY A 83 -7.05 2.80 -0.32
C GLY A 83 -6.74 1.41 -0.90
N ASN A 84 -5.87 0.64 -0.23
CA ASN A 84 -5.54 -0.73 -0.63
C ASN A 84 -6.76 -1.66 -0.51
N LEU A 85 -7.56 -1.50 0.54
CA LEU A 85 -8.81 -2.23 0.70
C LEU A 85 -9.81 -1.88 -0.42
N GLY A 86 -9.90 -0.60 -0.79
CA GLY A 86 -10.69 -0.15 -1.93
C GLY A 86 -10.23 -0.76 -3.25
N LEU A 87 -8.92 -0.81 -3.49
CA LEU A 87 -8.32 -1.41 -4.68
C LEU A 87 -8.67 -2.90 -4.80
N ILE A 88 -8.50 -3.68 -3.72
CA ILE A 88 -8.82 -5.12 -3.71
C ILE A 88 -10.31 -5.38 -3.95
N LYS A 89 -11.19 -4.51 -3.46
CA LYS A 89 -12.64 -4.63 -3.69
C LYS A 89 -13.06 -4.29 -5.12
N ALA A 90 -12.27 -3.45 -5.80
CA ALA A 90 -12.57 -3.00 -7.16
C ALA A 90 -12.02 -3.94 -8.24
N ALA A 91 -10.95 -4.68 -7.92
CA ALA A 91 -10.31 -5.67 -8.79
C ALA A 91 -11.05 -7.01 -8.78
#